data_AF-A0AAV4BN85-F1
#
_entry.id   AF-A0AAV4BN85-F1
#
_cell.length_a   1.000
_cell.length_b   1.000
_cell.length_c   1.000
_cell.angle_alpha   90.00
_cell.angle_beta   90.00
_cell.angle_gamma   90.00
#
_symmetry.space_group_name_H-M   'P 1'
#
loop_
_entity.id
_entity.type
_entity.pdbx_description
1 polymer ?
#
loop_
_entity_poly.entity_id
_entity_poly.type
_entity_poly.pdbx_seq_one_letter_code
_entity_poly.pdbx_strand_id
1 'polypeptide(L)'
;MVSELYSANAGYRASWNKIVIQAGILRAPFFSTTNFDSMNYGAIGSIIGHEIIHAYTEFGSELDKNGYLRDWWQPEDKKKLMKKLQCSVDQYEEYICNTAGKVEDGKFVREENVADNDGIKVSYRQLKWTLKRQKSTYADIATTNMDVETTNMDVETTYMDVETTNMDVETT
;
A
#
# COMPACT_ATOMS: atom_id res chain seq x y z
N MET A 1 -7.09 16.61 -23.37
CA MET A 1 -6.46 15.71 -22.39
C MET A 1 -6.34 16.44 -21.05
N VAL A 2 -7.48 16.79 -20.42
CA VAL A 2 -7.53 17.57 -19.16
C VAL A 2 -8.55 16.98 -18.16
N SER A 3 -9.26 15.91 -18.53
CA SER A 3 -10.37 15.36 -17.72
C SER A 3 -9.95 14.34 -16.67
N GLU A 4 -8.78 13.69 -16.81
CA GLU A 4 -8.36 12.63 -15.87
C GLU A 4 -7.80 13.14 -14.55
N LEU A 5 -7.21 14.35 -14.50
CA LEU A 5 -6.63 14.89 -13.26
C LEU A 5 -7.69 15.22 -12.20
N TYR A 6 -8.89 15.60 -12.63
CA TYR A 6 -10.01 15.97 -11.73
C TYR A 6 -10.87 14.77 -11.32
N SER A 7 -10.62 13.59 -11.88
CA SER A 7 -11.31 12.38 -11.47
C SER A 7 -10.85 11.98 -10.07
N ALA A 8 -11.77 11.39 -9.29
CA ALA A 8 -11.50 10.88 -7.96
C ALA A 8 -11.17 9.40 -8.07
N ASN A 9 -9.97 9.09 -8.55
CA ASN A 9 -9.50 7.72 -8.72
C ASN A 9 -7.98 7.61 -8.51
N ALA A 10 -7.52 6.37 -8.38
CA ALA A 10 -6.12 5.99 -8.37
C ALA A 10 -5.90 4.84 -9.38
N GLY A 11 -4.65 4.46 -9.62
CA GLY A 11 -4.37 3.33 -10.49
C GLY A 11 -2.89 2.98 -10.60
N TYR A 12 -2.60 1.69 -10.69
CA TYR A 12 -1.31 1.16 -11.08
C TYR A 12 -1.19 1.04 -12.60
N ARG A 13 -0.05 1.50 -13.13
CA ARG A 13 0.32 1.44 -14.55
C ARG A 13 1.50 0.49 -14.70
N ALA A 14 1.18 -0.78 -14.92
CA ALA A 14 2.15 -1.88 -14.89
C ALA A 14 3.28 -1.74 -15.93
N SER A 15 2.96 -1.30 -17.15
CA SER A 15 3.96 -1.08 -18.22
C SER A 15 4.99 0.01 -17.91
N TRP A 16 4.71 0.87 -16.93
CA TRP A 16 5.63 1.92 -16.48
C TRP A 16 6.07 1.73 -15.04
N ASN A 17 5.60 0.68 -14.37
CA ASN A 17 5.75 0.43 -12.95
C ASN A 17 5.51 1.69 -12.09
N LYS A 18 4.33 2.31 -12.26
CA LYS A 18 3.97 3.57 -11.60
C LYS A 18 2.59 3.51 -10.97
N ILE A 19 2.47 4.07 -9.78
CA ILE A 19 1.17 4.44 -9.20
C ILE A 19 0.79 5.85 -9.64
N VAL A 20 -0.48 6.07 -9.92
CA VAL A 20 -1.04 7.37 -10.30
C VAL A 20 -2.16 7.71 -9.34
N ILE A 21 -1.98 8.79 -8.57
CA ILE A 21 -3.00 9.33 -7.68
C ILE A 21 -3.55 10.60 -8.31
N GLN A 22 -4.82 10.61 -8.69
CA GLN A 22 -5.43 11.77 -9.34
C GLN A 22 -5.76 12.85 -8.31
N ALA A 23 -5.61 14.13 -8.67
CA ALA A 23 -5.82 15.22 -7.73
C ALA A 23 -7.26 15.26 -7.15
N GLY A 24 -8.25 14.77 -7.90
CA GLY A 24 -9.63 14.69 -7.45
C GLY A 24 -9.88 13.77 -6.23
N ILE A 25 -8.96 12.84 -5.93
CA ILE A 25 -9.04 11.99 -4.73
C ILE A 25 -8.37 12.60 -3.50
N LEU A 26 -7.50 13.60 -3.66
CA LEU A 26 -6.74 14.24 -2.58
C LEU A 26 -7.55 15.31 -1.85
N ARG A 27 -8.74 14.93 -1.38
CA ARG A 27 -9.67 15.77 -0.61
C ARG A 27 -10.45 14.90 0.37
N ALA A 28 -11.14 15.53 1.33
CA ALA A 28 -11.98 14.82 2.26
C ALA A 28 -13.06 13.98 1.53
N PRO A 29 -13.37 12.75 2.00
CA PRO A 29 -12.88 12.13 3.24
C PRO A 29 -11.50 11.45 3.12
N PHE A 30 -10.96 11.30 1.90
CA PHE A 30 -9.75 10.51 1.67
C PHE A 30 -8.48 11.16 2.23
N PHE A 31 -8.35 12.48 2.06
CA PHE A 31 -7.20 13.23 2.56
C PHE A 31 -7.58 14.62 3.04
N SER A 32 -7.05 15.03 4.19
CA SER A 32 -7.01 16.43 4.62
C SER A 32 -5.79 16.64 5.52
N THR A 33 -5.17 17.81 5.45
CA THR A 33 -4.13 18.21 6.41
C THR A 33 -4.67 18.41 7.82
N THR A 34 -5.99 18.53 7.97
CA THR A 34 -6.67 18.66 9.28
C THR A 34 -7.21 17.33 9.81
N ASN A 35 -7.12 16.24 9.05
CA ASN A 35 -7.54 14.93 9.50
C ASN A 35 -6.55 14.39 10.55
N PHE A 36 -7.04 13.55 11.47
CA PHE A 36 -6.13 12.71 12.25
C PHE A 36 -5.32 11.80 11.32
N ASP A 37 -4.07 11.51 11.68
CA ASP A 37 -3.23 10.58 10.92
C ASP A 37 -3.95 9.26 10.66
N SER A 38 -4.65 8.71 11.65
CA SER A 38 -5.44 7.49 11.50
C SER A 38 -6.46 7.55 10.37
N MET A 39 -7.10 8.70 10.12
CA MET A 39 -8.04 8.88 9.03
C MET A 39 -7.33 8.95 7.67
N ASN A 40 -6.23 9.70 7.57
CA ASN A 40 -5.46 9.78 6.33
C ASN A 40 -4.84 8.42 5.97
N TYR A 41 -4.26 7.71 6.93
CA TYR A 41 -3.73 6.36 6.69
C TYR A 41 -4.85 5.36 6.41
N GLY A 42 -5.98 5.43 7.12
CA GLY A 42 -7.12 4.54 6.87
C GLY A 42 -7.75 4.74 5.48
N ALA A 43 -7.77 5.97 4.97
CA ALA A 43 -8.35 6.31 3.69
C ALA A 43 -7.29 6.41 2.57
N ILE A 44 -6.68 7.57 2.31
CA ILE A 44 -5.73 7.70 1.19
C ILE A 44 -4.50 6.77 1.34
N GLY A 45 -4.07 6.48 2.57
CA GLY A 45 -2.96 5.55 2.81
C GLY A 45 -3.28 4.12 2.37
N SER A 46 -4.50 3.63 2.62
CA SER A 46 -4.90 2.29 2.17
C SER A 46 -5.04 2.22 0.65
N ILE A 47 -5.53 3.29 0.00
CA ILE A 47 -5.57 3.40 -1.46
C ILE A 47 -4.16 3.38 -2.06
N ILE A 48 -3.23 4.17 -1.51
CA ILE A 48 -1.83 4.13 -1.98
C ILE A 48 -1.23 2.73 -1.77
N GLY A 49 -1.52 2.08 -0.63
CA GLY A 49 -1.13 0.71 -0.39
C GLY A 49 -1.70 -0.26 -1.43
N HIS A 50 -2.99 -0.16 -1.74
CA HIS A 50 -3.68 -0.96 -2.75
C HIS A 50 -2.99 -0.84 -4.11
N GLU A 51 -2.71 0.38 -4.57
CA GLU A 51 -2.04 0.60 -5.87
C GLU A 51 -0.59 0.06 -5.89
N ILE A 52 0.10 0.04 -4.76
CA ILE A 52 1.42 -0.58 -4.65
C ILE A 52 1.31 -2.10 -4.75
N ILE A 53 0.30 -2.70 -4.10
CA ILE A 53 0.11 -4.15 -4.10
C ILE A 53 -0.25 -4.69 -5.49
N HIS A 54 -0.90 -3.92 -6.36
CA HIS A 54 -1.08 -4.31 -7.76
C HIS A 54 0.20 -4.65 -8.53
N ALA A 55 1.38 -4.19 -8.08
CA ALA A 55 2.66 -4.63 -8.63
C ALA A 55 3.03 -6.08 -8.27
N TYR A 56 2.34 -6.67 -7.28
CA TYR A 56 2.62 -7.97 -6.69
C TYR A 56 1.41 -8.92 -6.71
N THR A 57 0.27 -8.52 -7.26
CA THR A 57 -0.86 -9.41 -7.55
C THR A 57 -0.51 -10.39 -8.68
N GLU A 58 -1.40 -11.29 -9.10
CA GLU A 58 -1.04 -12.32 -10.08
C GLU A 58 -0.47 -11.69 -11.35
N PHE A 59 -1.18 -10.73 -11.93
CA PHE A 59 -0.74 -10.05 -13.15
C PHE A 59 0.50 -9.18 -12.93
N GLY A 60 0.53 -8.38 -11.86
CA GLY A 60 1.66 -7.51 -11.55
C GLY A 60 2.95 -8.28 -11.32
N SER A 61 2.86 -9.43 -10.65
CA SER A 61 3.99 -10.27 -10.29
C SER A 61 4.73 -10.85 -11.49
N GLU A 62 4.10 -10.90 -12.66
CA GLU A 62 4.73 -11.39 -13.90
C GLU A 62 5.60 -10.33 -14.59
N LEU A 63 5.54 -9.07 -14.15
CA LEU A 63 6.24 -7.94 -14.76
C LEU A 63 7.45 -7.55 -13.89
N ASP A 64 8.61 -7.40 -14.52
CA ASP A 64 9.80 -6.88 -13.83
C ASP A 64 9.68 -5.38 -13.53
N LYS A 65 10.69 -4.84 -12.83
CA LYS A 65 10.73 -3.42 -12.41
C LYS A 65 10.59 -2.40 -13.56
N ASN A 66 10.82 -2.81 -14.81
CA ASN A 66 10.69 -1.95 -16.00
C ASN A 66 9.35 -2.17 -16.72
N GLY A 67 8.47 -3.02 -16.20
CA GLY A 67 7.16 -3.35 -16.79
C GLY A 67 7.23 -4.40 -17.90
N TYR A 68 8.30 -5.21 -17.96
CA TYR A 68 8.42 -6.29 -18.95
C TYR A 68 8.04 -7.64 -18.38
N LEU A 69 7.32 -8.45 -19.17
CA LEU A 69 6.98 -9.83 -18.81
C LEU A 69 8.25 -10.66 -18.64
N ARG A 70 8.53 -11.06 -17.40
CA ARG A 70 9.73 -11.81 -17.03
C ARG A 70 9.47 -12.54 -15.73
N ASP A 71 9.78 -13.82 -15.67
CA ASP A 71 9.79 -14.52 -14.38
C ASP A 71 11.04 -14.10 -13.59
N TRP A 72 10.84 -13.26 -12.57
CA TRP A 72 11.91 -12.76 -11.70
C TRP A 72 11.82 -13.32 -10.28
N TRP A 73 10.86 -14.22 -10.02
CA TRP A 73 10.68 -14.87 -8.75
C TRP A 73 11.53 -16.12 -8.63
N GLN A 74 12.01 -16.39 -7.41
CA GLN A 74 12.46 -17.75 -7.09
C GLN A 74 11.27 -18.70 -7.11
N PRO A 75 11.41 -19.95 -7.60
CA PRO A 75 10.30 -20.90 -7.72
C PRO A 75 9.55 -21.12 -6.41
N GLU A 76 10.26 -21.18 -5.29
CA GLU A 76 9.69 -21.37 -3.96
C GLU A 76 8.82 -20.19 -3.52
N ASP A 77 9.22 -18.96 -3.85
CA ASP A 77 8.48 -17.76 -3.48
C ASP A 77 7.27 -17.54 -4.38
N LYS A 78 7.39 -17.86 -5.67
CA LYS A 78 6.24 -17.89 -6.59
C LYS A 78 5.18 -18.88 -6.11
N LYS A 79 5.59 -20.07 -5.64
CA LYS A 79 4.66 -21.04 -5.06
C LYS A 79 3.94 -20.51 -3.82
N LYS A 80 4.64 -19.78 -2.94
CA LYS A 80 4.02 -19.14 -1.76
C LYS A 80 3.03 -18.05 -2.17
N LEU A 81 3.37 -17.22 -3.18
CA LEU A 81 2.48 -16.21 -3.73
C LEU A 81 1.19 -16.85 -4.25
N MET A 82 1.30 -17.86 -5.13
CA MET A 82 0.12 -18.55 -5.68
C MET A 82 -0.76 -19.17 -4.59
N LYS A 83 -0.17 -19.71 -3.51
CA LYS A 83 -0.93 -20.22 -2.37
C LYS A 83 -1.73 -19.11 -1.66
N LYS A 84 -1.14 -17.92 -1.48
CA LYS A 84 -1.85 -16.77 -0.88
C LYS A 84 -2.96 -16.25 -1.78
N LEU A 85 -2.72 -16.15 -3.08
CA LEU A 85 -3.73 -15.77 -4.05
C LEU A 85 -4.92 -16.74 -4.04
N GLN A 86 -4.65 -18.05 -3.95
CA GLN A 86 -5.70 -19.06 -3.83
C GLN A 86 -6.51 -18.91 -2.54
N CYS A 87 -5.88 -18.59 -1.41
CA CYS A 87 -6.60 -18.31 -0.16
C CYS A 87 -7.60 -17.15 -0.32
N SER A 88 -7.25 -16.11 -1.10
CA SER A 88 -8.19 -15.02 -1.41
C SER A 88 -9.32 -15.47 -2.32
N VAL A 89 -9.09 -16.39 -3.26
CA VAL A 89 -10.16 -16.96 -4.09
C VAL A 89 -11.12 -17.73 -3.19
N ASP A 90 -10.60 -18.66 -2.40
CA ASP A 90 -11.39 -19.55 -1.54
C ASP A 90 -12.27 -18.73 -0.58
N GLN A 91 -11.70 -17.70 0.06
CA GLN A 91 -12.46 -16.82 0.96
C GLN A 91 -13.62 -16.11 0.25
N TYR A 92 -13.37 -15.57 -0.95
CA TYR A 92 -14.36 -14.72 -1.60
C TYR A 92 -15.42 -15.53 -2.37
N GLU A 93 -15.14 -16.77 -2.75
CA GLU A 93 -16.15 -17.72 -3.25
C GLU A 93 -17.20 -18.10 -2.19
N GLU A 94 -16.97 -17.80 -0.89
CA GLU A 94 -17.98 -18.00 0.16
C GLU A 94 -18.96 -16.81 0.29
N TYR A 95 -18.66 -15.66 -0.32
CA TYR A 95 -19.52 -14.48 -0.22
C TYR A 95 -20.66 -14.50 -1.23
N ILE A 96 -21.87 -14.20 -0.74
CA ILE A 96 -23.04 -13.99 -1.58
C ILE A 96 -23.27 -12.49 -1.72
N CYS A 97 -23.24 -12.01 -2.96
CA CYS A 97 -23.62 -10.66 -3.29
C CYS A 97 -25.14 -10.51 -3.14
N ASN A 98 -25.58 -9.98 -2.00
CA ASN A 98 -27.00 -9.87 -1.65
C ASN A 98 -27.83 -9.08 -2.67
N THR A 99 -27.20 -8.16 -3.41
CA THR A 99 -27.86 -7.36 -4.46
C THR A 99 -27.93 -8.07 -5.81
N ALA A 100 -26.96 -8.92 -6.14
CA ALA A 100 -26.94 -9.70 -7.38
C ALA A 100 -27.58 -11.09 -7.22
N GLY A 101 -27.79 -11.56 -5.98
CA GLY A 101 -28.29 -12.90 -5.66
C GLY A 101 -27.34 -14.02 -6.13
N LYS A 102 -26.05 -13.71 -6.30
CA LYS A 102 -25.04 -14.63 -6.83
C LYS A 102 -23.84 -14.69 -5.89
N VAL A 103 -23.20 -15.84 -5.86
CA VAL A 103 -21.89 -16.02 -5.25
C VAL A 103 -20.87 -15.19 -6.03
N GLU A 104 -19.96 -14.55 -5.32
CA GLU A 104 -18.84 -13.82 -5.94
C GLU A 104 -17.92 -14.79 -6.69
N ASP A 105 -17.45 -14.39 -7.86
CA ASP A 105 -16.42 -15.15 -8.59
C ASP A 105 -15.05 -14.77 -7.99
N GLY A 106 -14.61 -15.55 -7.00
CA GLY A 106 -13.36 -15.27 -6.27
C GLY A 106 -12.15 -15.14 -7.20
N LYS A 107 -12.11 -15.86 -8.33
CA LYS A 107 -11.03 -15.74 -9.32
C LYS A 107 -11.08 -14.44 -10.10
N PHE A 108 -12.28 -13.93 -10.37
CA PHE A 108 -12.49 -12.66 -11.02
C PHE A 108 -12.07 -11.48 -10.13
N VAL A 109 -12.41 -11.54 -8.83
CA VAL A 109 -12.16 -10.42 -7.89
C VAL A 109 -10.81 -10.46 -7.16
N ARG A 110 -10.04 -11.55 -7.27
CA ARG A 110 -8.80 -11.74 -6.49
C ARG A 110 -7.77 -10.63 -6.63
N GLU A 111 -7.61 -10.02 -7.81
CA GLU A 111 -6.61 -8.96 -8.03
C GLU A 111 -6.89 -7.76 -7.10
N GLU A 112 -8.14 -7.30 -7.09
CA GLU A 112 -8.61 -6.20 -6.26
C GLU A 112 -8.65 -6.59 -4.78
N ASN A 113 -9.14 -7.80 -4.46
CA ASN A 113 -9.25 -8.24 -3.07
C ASN A 113 -7.88 -8.38 -2.39
N VAL A 114 -6.87 -8.88 -3.11
CA VAL A 114 -5.50 -8.98 -2.57
C VAL A 114 -4.94 -7.58 -2.38
N ALA A 115 -5.14 -6.67 -3.34
CA ALA A 115 -4.73 -5.27 -3.24
C ALA A 115 -5.40 -4.55 -2.05
N ASP A 116 -6.68 -4.78 -1.81
CA ASP A 116 -7.42 -4.24 -0.66
C ASP A 116 -6.85 -4.77 0.67
N ASN A 117 -6.75 -6.10 0.79
CA ASN A 117 -6.32 -6.75 2.02
C ASN A 117 -4.89 -6.40 2.40
N ASP A 118 -3.97 -6.37 1.45
CA ASP A 118 -2.57 -6.08 1.74
C ASP A 118 -2.30 -4.57 1.74
N GLY A 119 -3.05 -3.78 0.97
CA GLY A 119 -2.96 -2.31 0.97
C GLY A 119 -3.29 -1.70 2.33
N ILE A 120 -4.37 -2.17 2.98
CA ILE A 120 -4.71 -1.72 4.33
C ILE A 120 -3.66 -2.17 5.37
N LYS A 121 -3.08 -3.37 5.22
CA LYS A 121 -2.01 -3.87 6.11
C LYS A 121 -0.75 -3.00 5.99
N VAL A 122 -0.34 -2.66 4.77
CA VAL A 122 0.79 -1.77 4.50
C VAL A 122 0.55 -0.40 5.12
N SER A 123 -0.63 0.19 4.87
CA SER A 123 -0.97 1.50 5.45
C SER A 123 -1.00 1.49 6.97
N TYR A 124 -1.58 0.45 7.58
CA TYR A 124 -1.62 0.31 9.03
C TYR A 124 -0.22 0.13 9.65
N ARG A 125 0.67 -0.64 9.01
CA ARG A 125 2.08 -0.74 9.42
C ARG A 125 2.75 0.62 9.39
N GLN A 126 2.54 1.41 8.33
CA GLN A 126 3.10 2.74 8.20
C GLN A 126 2.56 3.70 9.28
N LEU A 127 1.25 3.68 9.56
CA LEU A 127 0.67 4.46 10.67
C LEU A 127 1.36 4.13 12.01
N LYS A 128 1.54 2.85 12.32
CA LYS A 128 2.24 2.43 13.55
C LYS A 128 3.67 2.97 13.60
N TRP A 129 4.39 2.98 12.48
CA TRP A 129 5.73 3.52 12.40
C TRP A 129 5.76 5.04 12.61
N THR A 130 4.84 5.76 11.97
CA THR A 130 4.67 7.21 12.13
C THR A 130 4.39 7.58 13.58
N LEU A 131 3.47 6.87 14.25
CA LEU A 131 3.15 7.12 15.65
C LEU A 131 4.32 6.79 16.59
N LYS A 132 5.10 5.73 16.31
CA LYS A 132 6.32 5.42 17.07
C LYS A 132 7.36 6.52 16.94
N ARG A 133 7.59 7.03 15.72
CA ARG A 133 8.53 8.14 15.46
C ARG A 133 8.11 9.41 16.16
N GLN A 134 6.84 9.81 16.07
CA GLN A 134 6.32 10.98 16.78
C GLN A 134 6.54 10.86 18.30
N LYS A 135 6.28 9.69 18.90
CA LYS A 135 6.56 9.46 20.32
C LYS A 135 8.04 9.58 20.67
N SER A 136 8.94 9.09 19.81
CA SER A 136 10.39 9.28 19.98
C SER A 136 10.75 10.76 19.96
N THR A 137 10.27 11.52 18.98
CA THR A 137 10.52 12.95 18.88
C THR A 137 10.04 13.71 20.12
N TYR A 138 8.88 13.36 20.69
CA TYR A 138 8.43 13.97 21.95
C TYR A 138 9.27 13.55 23.16
N ALA A 139 9.76 12.31 23.22
CA ALA A 139 10.66 11.86 24.28
C ALA A 139 12.04 12.55 24.20
N ASP A 140 12.54 12.76 22.98
CA ASP A 140 13.80 13.46 22.71
C ASP A 140 13.67 14.96 23.05
N ILE A 141 12.54 15.60 22.73
CA ILE A 141 12.26 17.00 23.14
C ILE A 141 12.11 17.14 24.66
N ALA A 142 11.49 16.18 25.34
CA ALA A 142 11.33 16.24 26.80
C ALA A 142 12.64 15.99 27.57
N THR A 143 13.68 15.46 26.91
CA THR A 143 15.00 15.17 27.50
C THR A 143 16.12 16.06 26.99
N THR A 144 15.91 16.87 25.95
CA THR A 144 16.88 17.87 25.51
C THR A 144 16.75 19.14 26.35
N ASN A 145 17.62 19.26 27.35
CA ASN A 145 18.08 20.59 27.77
C ASN A 145 18.75 21.23 26.54
N MET A 146 18.17 22.33 26.09
CA MET A 146 18.48 23.00 24.85
C MET A 146 19.81 23.75 24.97
N ASP A 147 20.93 23.09 24.70
CA ASP A 147 22.23 23.76 24.55
C ASP A 147 22.30 24.36 23.13
N VAL A 148 22.01 25.66 23.06
CA VAL A 148 22.12 26.48 21.85
C VAL A 148 23.59 26.78 21.58
N GLU A 149 24.33 25.82 21.03
CA GLU A 149 25.61 26.07 20.37
C GLU A 149 25.90 24.89 19.42
N THR A 150 26.05 25.18 18.11
CA THR A 150 26.24 24.26 16.96
C THR A 150 24.97 23.68 16.31
N THR A 151 24.32 24.49 15.46
CA THR A 151 23.40 24.01 14.43
C THR A 151 24.18 23.33 13.29
N ASN A 152 24.50 22.06 13.44
CA ASN A 152 24.67 21.16 12.30
C ASN A 152 23.47 20.21 12.28
N MET A 153 22.45 20.60 11.52
CA MET A 153 21.28 19.77 11.28
C MET A 153 21.64 18.82 10.14
N ASP A 154 22.04 17.60 10.49
CA ASP A 154 22.21 16.52 9.53
C ASP A 154 20.83 16.14 8.97
N VAL A 155 20.51 16.71 7.80
CA VAL A 155 19.34 16.28 7.02
C VAL A 155 19.74 14.99 6.31
N GLU A 156 19.71 13.86 7.02
CA GLU A 156 19.76 12.56 6.37
C GLU A 156 18.47 12.36 5.54
N THR A 157 18.67 12.37 4.22
CA THR A 157 17.64 12.15 3.22
C THR A 157 17.13 10.72 3.37
N THR A 158 15.92 10.52 3.92
CA THR A 158 15.38 9.16 4.01
C THR A 158 14.74 8.77 2.68
N TYR A 159 15.51 8.11 1.82
CA TYR A 159 14.98 7.29 0.75
C TYR A 159 14.12 6.17 1.34
N MET A 160 12.97 5.90 0.72
CA MET A 160 12.22 4.69 0.97
C MET A 160 12.88 3.59 0.13
N ASP A 161 13.82 2.86 0.72
CA ASP A 161 14.38 1.67 0.07
C ASP A 161 13.30 0.58 -0.02
N VAL A 162 12.79 0.37 -1.24
CA VAL A 162 11.87 -0.72 -1.59
C VAL A 162 12.65 -2.04 -1.81
N GLU A 163 13.95 -2.09 -1.50
CA GLU A 163 14.79 -3.27 -1.76
C GLU A 163 14.66 -4.37 -0.70
N THR A 164 13.98 -4.14 0.44
CA THR A 164 13.84 -5.16 1.50
C THR A 164 12.45 -5.26 2.13
N THR A 165 11.36 -5.03 1.40
CA THR A 165 10.08 -5.62 1.82
C THR A 165 10.11 -7.11 1.54
N ASN A 166 10.87 -7.86 2.34
CA ASN A 166 10.44 -9.20 2.70
C ASN A 166 9.05 -9.02 3.29
N MET A 167 8.01 -9.32 2.53
CA MET A 167 6.68 -9.49 3.10
C MET A 167 6.83 -10.52 4.21
N ASP A 168 6.85 -10.07 5.46
CA ASP A 168 6.79 -10.97 6.61
C ASP A 168 5.56 -11.84 6.43
N VAL A 169 5.84 -13.10 6.09
CA VAL A 169 4.87 -14.19 5.99
C VAL A 169 4.63 -14.66 7.41
N GLU A 170 3.94 -13.86 8.21
CA GLU A 170 3.34 -14.36 9.43
C GLU A 170 2.02 -15.03 9.08
N THR A 171 2.01 -16.34 9.28
CA THR A 171 0.86 -17.23 9.18
C THR A 171 -0.12 -16.94 10.31
N THR A 172 -1.33 -16.55 9.97
CA THR A 172 -2.54 -16.79 10.76
C THR A 172 -3.64 -17.26 9.84
#